data_AF-A0A416REU0-F1
#
_entry.id   AF-A0A416REU0-F1
#
_cell.length_a   1.000
_cell.length_b   1.000
_cell.length_c   1.000
_cell.angle_alpha   90.00
_cell.angle_beta   90.00
_cell.angle_gamma   90.00
#
_symmetry.space_group_name_H-M   'P 1'
#
loop_
_entity.id
_entity.type
_entity.pdbx_description
1 polymer ?
#
loop_
_entity_poly.entity_id
_entity_poly.type
_entity_poly.pdbx_seq_one_letter_code
_entity_poly.pdbx_strand_id
1 'polypeptide(L)'
;MNTIYIAFAVLAVALIIHFVLSPLSPVSRVKDMEFDITPGYTVEQVINHSLTNPEWSSESGDDCTYVYVYGDLGGELVGFEFTLTSHGDYDYVSLSDVTMNGTWMGEEMAVFTYMSLCGDM
;
A
#
# COMPACT_ATOMS: atom_id res chain seq x y z
N MET A 1 -20.30 -19.91 -37.88
CA MET A 1 -20.12 -18.53 -37.38
C MET A 1 -20.39 -18.38 -35.88
N ASN A 2 -21.24 -19.22 -35.25
CA ASN A 2 -21.56 -19.09 -33.81
C ASN A 2 -20.44 -19.49 -32.84
N THR A 3 -19.61 -20.48 -33.16
CA THR A 3 -18.66 -21.05 -32.19
C THR A 3 -17.51 -20.10 -31.82
N ILE A 4 -17.05 -19.28 -32.77
CA ILE A 4 -15.96 -18.31 -32.55
C ILE A 4 -16.44 -17.15 -31.67
N TYR A 5 -17.67 -16.66 -31.89
CA TYR A 5 -18.27 -15.60 -31.08
C TYR A 5 -18.48 -16.04 -29.63
N ILE A 6 -18.91 -17.28 -29.42
CA ILE A 6 -19.07 -17.85 -28.07
C ILE A 6 -17.70 -17.95 -27.36
N ALA A 7 -16.65 -18.39 -28.07
CA ALA A 7 -15.30 -18.46 -27.50
C ALA A 7 -14.75 -17.07 -27.09
N PHE A 8 -14.95 -16.05 -27.92
CA PHE A 8 -14.56 -14.67 -27.60
C PHE A 8 -15.35 -14.11 -26.42
N ALA A 9 -16.65 -14.38 -26.33
CA ALA A 9 -17.46 -13.94 -25.20
C ALA A 9 -17.02 -14.61 -23.88
N VAL A 10 -16.72 -15.90 -23.90
CA VAL A 10 -16.19 -16.63 -22.73
C VAL A 10 -14.82 -16.10 -22.31
N LEU A 11 -13.93 -15.83 -23.27
CA LEU A 11 -12.61 -15.25 -22.98
C LEU A 11 -12.73 -13.84 -22.38
N ALA A 12 -13.61 -13.00 -22.91
CA ALA A 12 -13.84 -11.65 -22.39
C ALA A 12 -14.38 -11.69 -20.94
N VAL A 13 -15.34 -12.58 -20.65
CA VAL A 13 -15.87 -12.76 -19.30
C VAL A 13 -14.79 -13.31 -18.35
N ALA A 14 -13.99 -14.28 -18.79
CA ALA A 14 -12.90 -14.82 -18.00
C ALA A 14 -11.81 -13.78 -17.70
N LEU A 15 -11.50 -12.91 -18.66
CA LEU A 15 -10.57 -11.79 -18.48
C LEU A 15 -11.16 -10.75 -17.52
N ILE A 16 -12.43 -10.37 -17.66
CA ILE A 16 -13.09 -9.44 -16.73
C ILE A 16 -13.08 -10.02 -15.31
N ILE A 17 -13.42 -11.30 -15.15
CA ILE A 17 -13.33 -11.98 -13.85
C ILE A 17 -11.90 -11.94 -13.33
N HIS A 18 -10.90 -12.23 -14.16
CA HIS A 18 -9.51 -12.17 -13.73
C HIS A 18 -9.06 -10.75 -13.34
N PHE A 19 -9.47 -9.71 -14.05
CA PHE A 19 -9.07 -8.33 -13.75
C PHE A 19 -9.86 -7.71 -12.58
N VAL A 20 -11.11 -8.12 -12.36
CA VAL A 20 -12.00 -7.52 -11.34
C VAL A 20 -12.01 -8.34 -10.04
N LEU A 21 -11.80 -9.65 -10.11
CA LEU A 21 -11.86 -10.57 -8.96
C LEU A 21 -10.49 -11.12 -8.55
N SER A 22 -9.40 -10.73 -9.22
CA SER A 22 -8.08 -11.02 -8.66
C SER A 22 -7.96 -10.28 -7.33
N PRO A 23 -7.44 -10.95 -6.28
CA PRO A 23 -7.16 -10.26 -5.03
C PRO A 23 -6.27 -9.07 -5.34
N LEU A 24 -6.62 -7.90 -4.79
CA LEU A 24 -5.80 -6.70 -4.89
C LEU A 24 -4.36 -7.07 -4.54
N SER A 25 -3.41 -6.52 -5.29
CA SER A 25 -1.99 -6.75 -4.99
C SER A 25 -1.72 -6.33 -3.53
N PRO A 26 -0.76 -6.96 -2.83
CA PRO A 26 -0.42 -6.58 -1.45
C PRO A 26 -0.16 -5.07 -1.30
N VAL A 27 0.54 -4.49 -2.28
CA VAL A 27 0.78 -3.05 -2.35
C VAL A 27 -0.53 -2.25 -2.43
N SER A 28 -1.44 -2.63 -3.31
CA SER A 28 -2.75 -1.95 -3.44
C SER A 28 -3.54 -2.01 -2.14
N ARG A 29 -3.54 -3.17 -1.46
CA ARG A 29 -4.24 -3.35 -0.17
C ARG A 29 -3.69 -2.45 0.92
N VAL A 30 -2.37 -2.33 1.02
CA VAL A 30 -1.73 -1.41 1.98
C VAL A 30 -2.04 0.05 1.62
N LYS A 31 -1.94 0.41 0.34
CA LYS A 31 -2.23 1.77 -0.15
C LYS A 31 -3.64 2.25 0.16
N ASP A 32 -4.62 1.36 0.06
CA ASP A 32 -6.04 1.65 0.30
C ASP A 32 -6.43 1.61 1.79
N MET A 33 -5.54 1.15 2.67
CA MET A 33 -5.83 1.07 4.11
C MET A 33 -5.95 2.47 4.71
N GLU A 34 -7.02 2.70 5.47
CA GLU A 34 -7.21 3.92 6.25
C GLU A 34 -6.54 3.80 7.62
N PHE A 35 -6.06 4.91 8.15
CA PHE A 35 -5.55 4.94 9.52
C PHE A 35 -6.71 4.96 10.52
N ASP A 36 -6.71 4.04 11.49
CA ASP A 36 -7.74 3.97 12.55
C ASP A 36 -7.91 5.30 13.32
N ILE A 37 -6.81 6.05 13.49
CA ILE A 37 -6.79 7.32 14.22
C ILE A 37 -7.36 8.50 13.40
N THR A 38 -7.43 8.36 12.08
CA THR A 38 -7.97 9.37 11.17
C THR A 38 -8.70 8.70 10.00
N PRO A 39 -9.99 8.36 10.20
CA PRO A 39 -10.82 7.82 9.13
C PRO A 39 -10.89 8.80 7.95
N GLY A 40 -10.74 8.28 6.72
CA GLY A 40 -10.80 9.07 5.49
C GLY A 40 -9.47 9.49 4.86
N TYR A 41 -8.32 9.13 5.46
CA TYR A 41 -7.01 9.23 4.81
C TYR A 41 -6.35 7.86 4.68
N THR A 42 -5.91 7.53 3.47
CA THR A 42 -5.25 6.25 3.19
C THR A 42 -3.73 6.35 3.33
N VAL A 43 -3.07 5.20 3.51
CA VAL A 43 -1.59 5.11 3.53
C VAL A 43 -0.99 5.72 2.26
N GLU A 44 -1.58 5.49 1.08
CA GLU A 44 -1.07 6.08 -0.16
C GLU A 44 -1.09 7.61 -0.14
N GLN A 45 -2.17 8.22 0.36
CA GLN A 45 -2.29 9.67 0.40
C GLN A 45 -1.22 10.29 1.29
N VAL A 46 -0.98 9.69 2.45
CA VAL A 46 0.06 10.16 3.39
C VAL A 46 1.45 10.02 2.78
N ILE A 47 1.76 8.85 2.20
CA ILE A 47 3.08 8.61 1.60
C ILE A 47 3.32 9.51 0.39
N ASN A 48 2.35 9.68 -0.50
CA ASN A 48 2.48 10.54 -1.68
C ASN A 48 2.59 12.04 -1.31
N HIS A 49 2.03 12.43 -0.17
CA HIS A 49 2.20 13.80 0.34
C HIS A 49 3.58 14.01 0.97
N SER A 50 4.15 12.95 1.56
CA SER A 50 5.39 13.02 2.34
C SER A 50 6.65 12.80 1.51
N LEU A 51 6.61 11.82 0.60
CA LEU A 51 7.77 11.37 -0.17
C LEU A 51 7.70 11.85 -1.60
N THR A 52 8.84 12.25 -2.13
CA THR A 52 9.04 12.48 -3.56
C THR A 52 9.40 11.16 -4.24
N ASN A 53 8.71 10.86 -5.35
CA ASN A 53 8.89 9.64 -6.15
C ASN A 53 8.86 8.33 -5.33
N PRO A 54 7.77 8.04 -4.59
CA PRO A 54 7.68 6.82 -3.81
C PRO A 54 7.62 5.57 -4.71
N GLU A 55 8.55 4.64 -4.49
CA GLU A 55 8.63 3.34 -5.14
C GLU A 55 8.16 2.24 -4.19
N TRP A 56 7.22 1.42 -4.66
CA TRP A 56 6.55 0.41 -3.86
C TRP A 56 6.91 -1.00 -4.31
N SER A 57 7.10 -1.91 -3.36
CA SER A 57 7.31 -3.34 -3.62
C SER A 57 6.69 -4.20 -2.51
N SER A 58 6.63 -5.52 -2.72
CA SER A 58 6.12 -6.44 -1.71
C SER A 58 6.83 -7.78 -1.78
N GLU A 59 7.01 -8.42 -0.62
CA GLU A 59 7.57 -9.75 -0.46
C GLU A 59 6.62 -10.60 0.40
N SER A 60 6.24 -11.77 -0.11
CA SER A 60 5.43 -12.73 0.67
C SER A 60 6.34 -13.53 1.60
N GLY A 61 6.15 -13.38 2.91
CA GLY A 61 6.70 -14.26 3.93
C GLY A 61 5.78 -15.45 4.23
N ASP A 62 6.23 -16.33 5.13
CA ASP A 62 5.51 -17.56 5.49
C ASP A 62 4.16 -17.27 6.17
N ASP A 63 4.11 -16.28 7.08
CA ASP A 63 2.92 -15.95 7.88
C ASP A 63 2.31 -14.58 7.56
N CYS A 64 3.05 -13.71 6.86
CA CYS A 64 2.61 -12.36 6.53
C CYS A 64 3.23 -11.88 5.22
N THR A 65 2.65 -10.84 4.61
CA THR A 65 3.23 -10.19 3.45
C THR A 65 3.83 -8.86 3.86
N TYR A 66 5.10 -8.64 3.52
CA TYR A 66 5.76 -7.36 3.73
C TYR A 66 5.53 -6.47 2.51
N VAL A 67 5.24 -5.19 2.76
CA VAL A 67 5.10 -4.16 1.75
C VAL A 67 6.07 -3.06 2.06
N TYR A 68 6.94 -2.76 1.10
CA TYR A 68 7.98 -1.76 1.25
C TYR A 68 7.64 -0.54 0.40
N VAL A 69 7.95 0.64 0.92
CA VAL A 69 7.98 1.86 0.13
C VAL A 69 9.23 2.65 0.41
N TYR A 70 9.91 3.07 -0.64
CA TYR A 70 11.09 3.93 -0.57
C TYR A 70 10.84 5.23 -1.32
N GLY A 71 11.39 6.34 -0.86
CA GLY A 71 11.28 7.62 -1.55
C GLY A 71 12.23 8.66 -1.00
N ASP A 72 12.30 9.80 -1.67
CA ASP A 72 13.10 10.93 -1.20
C ASP A 72 12.29 11.82 -0.26
N LEU A 73 12.90 12.18 0.85
CA LEU A 73 12.40 13.17 1.77
C LEU A 73 13.49 14.22 2.01
N GLY A 74 13.33 15.40 1.40
CA GLY A 74 14.25 16.50 1.62
C GLY A 74 15.69 16.21 1.19
N GLY A 75 15.88 15.34 0.18
CA GLY A 75 17.20 14.92 -0.30
C GLY A 75 17.76 13.65 0.35
N GLU A 76 17.04 13.04 1.29
CA GLU A 76 17.45 11.80 1.98
C GLU A 76 16.55 10.63 1.55
N LEU A 77 17.14 9.46 1.36
CA LEU A 77 16.40 8.23 1.05
C LEU A 77 15.76 7.66 2.32
N VAL A 78 14.44 7.52 2.29
CA VAL A 78 13.62 6.97 3.38
C VAL A 78 12.92 5.70 2.87
N GLY A 79 12.77 4.70 3.74
CA GLY A 79 12.03 3.48 3.50
C GLY A 79 11.08 3.16 4.66
N PHE A 80 9.88 2.68 4.34
CA PHE A 80 8.90 2.18 5.29
C PHE A 80 8.59 0.72 4.96
N GLU A 81 8.47 -0.11 5.99
CA GLU A 81 8.01 -1.49 5.89
C GLU A 81 6.66 -1.62 6.60
N PHE A 82 5.68 -2.16 5.89
CA PHE A 82 4.38 -2.52 6.41
C PHE A 82 4.24 -4.04 6.42
N THR A 83 3.72 -4.58 7.50
CA THR A 83 3.27 -5.96 7.57
C THR A 83 1.78 -6.01 7.26
N LEU A 84 1.42 -6.79 6.24
CA LEU A 84 0.05 -7.11 5.85
C LEU A 84 -0.27 -8.55 6.28
N THR A 85 -1.17 -8.67 7.25
CA THR A 85 -1.70 -9.95 7.72
C THR A 85 -3.17 -10.07 7.33
N SER A 86 -3.50 -11.12 6.59
CA SER A 86 -4.88 -11.35 6.13
C SER A 86 -5.56 -12.39 7.02
N HIS A 87 -6.69 -12.02 7.61
CA HIS A 87 -7.47 -12.88 8.51
C HIS A 87 -8.74 -13.43 7.84
N GLY A 88 -8.73 -13.57 6.50
CA GLY A 88 -9.84 -14.10 5.70
C GLY A 88 -10.93 -13.07 5.44
N ASP A 89 -11.49 -12.50 6.51
CA ASP A 89 -12.61 -11.55 6.44
C ASP A 89 -12.16 -10.08 6.48
N TYR A 90 -10.93 -9.83 6.93
CA TYR A 90 -10.33 -8.50 7.00
C TYR A 90 -8.81 -8.57 6.90
N ASP A 91 -8.22 -7.44 6.56
CA ASP A 91 -6.78 -7.25 6.53
C ASP A 91 -6.35 -6.36 7.67
N TYR A 92 -5.23 -6.70 8.28
CA TYR A 92 -4.56 -5.87 9.26
C TYR A 92 -3.23 -5.43 8.69
N VAL A 93 -3.00 -4.12 8.70
CA VAL A 93 -1.74 -3.51 8.28
C VAL A 93 -1.13 -2.79 9.46
N SER A 94 0.13 -3.08 9.74
CA SER A 94 0.92 -2.37 10.74
C SER A 94 2.23 -1.93 10.15
N LEU A 95 2.72 -0.75 10.55
CA LEU A 95 4.09 -0.35 10.29
C LEU A 95 5.04 -1.24 11.12
N SER A 96 5.92 -1.99 10.46
CA SER A 96 6.84 -2.93 11.11
C SER A 96 8.27 -2.43 11.20
N ASP A 97 8.72 -1.62 10.23
CA ASP A 97 10.03 -0.98 10.28
C ASP A 97 10.03 0.36 9.55
N VAL A 98 10.96 1.24 9.93
CA VAL A 98 11.25 2.47 9.19
C VAL A 98 12.75 2.65 9.12
N THR A 99 13.25 2.86 7.91
CA THR A 99 14.66 3.10 7.66
C THR A 99 14.87 4.46 7.02
N MET A 100 15.66 5.29 7.67
CA MET A 100 16.20 6.50 7.09
C MET A 100 17.64 6.59 7.53
N ASN A 101 18.57 6.13 6.68
CA ASN A 101 19.96 5.93 7.11
C ASN A 101 20.10 5.13 8.44
N GLY A 102 19.11 4.28 8.78
CA GLY A 102 19.05 3.52 10.04
C GLY A 102 18.68 4.33 11.31
N THR A 103 17.87 5.40 11.22
CA THR A 103 17.55 6.28 12.36
C THR A 103 16.07 6.32 12.77
N TRP A 104 15.83 6.54 14.07
CA TRP A 104 14.56 6.84 14.79
C TRP A 104 13.67 7.94 14.16
N MET A 105 14.20 8.66 13.18
CA MET A 105 13.57 9.81 12.53
C MET A 105 12.35 9.42 11.68
N GLY A 106 12.23 8.17 11.27
CA GLY A 106 11.12 7.67 10.44
C GLY A 106 9.77 7.56 11.18
N GLU A 107 9.80 7.12 12.43
CA GLU A 107 8.63 7.13 13.33
C GLU A 107 8.28 8.58 13.70
N GLU A 108 9.28 9.41 13.96
CA GLU A 108 9.07 10.84 14.19
C GLU A 108 8.51 11.54 12.95
N MET A 109 8.91 11.15 11.75
CA MET A 109 8.43 11.67 10.47
C MET A 109 6.95 11.36 10.25
N ALA A 110 6.51 10.14 10.55
CA ALA A 110 5.09 9.80 10.53
C ALA A 110 4.30 10.63 11.54
N VAL A 111 4.85 10.87 12.75
CA VAL A 111 4.24 11.71 13.79
C VAL A 111 4.30 13.22 13.46
N PHE A 112 5.37 13.70 12.81
CA PHE A 112 5.56 15.10 12.44
C PHE A 112 4.72 15.50 11.24
N THR A 113 4.66 14.65 10.21
CA THR A 113 3.73 14.85 9.09
C THR A 113 2.29 14.80 9.60
N TYR A 114 1.98 13.91 10.54
CA TYR A 114 0.69 13.86 11.26
C TYR A 114 0.37 15.15 12.03
N MET A 115 1.31 15.69 12.83
CA MET A 115 1.10 16.93 13.57
C MET A 115 1.01 18.17 12.66
N SER A 116 1.77 18.20 11.56
CA SER A 116 1.74 19.32 10.60
C SER A 116 0.43 19.33 9.82
N LEU A 117 -0.05 18.18 9.37
CA LEU A 117 -1.34 18.06 8.65
C LEU A 117 -2.53 18.39 9.54
N CYS A 118 -2.51 18.02 10.82
CA CYS A 118 -3.57 18.40 11.77
C CYS A 118 -3.45 19.85 12.29
N GLY A 119 -2.29 20.48 12.17
CA GLY A 119 -2.07 21.89 12.54
C GLY A 119 -2.46 22.89 11.45
N ASP A 120 -2.44 22.46 10.19
CA ASP A 120 -2.76 23.27 9.00
C ASP A 120 -4.19 23.01 8.45
N MET A 121 -5.03 22.25 9.16
CA MET A 121 -6.46 22.04 8.87
C MET A 121 -7.39 22.76 9.85
#